data_AF-A0A519CZH5-F1
#
_entry.id   AF-A0A519CZH5-F1
#
_cell.length_a   1.000
_cell.length_b   1.000
_cell.length_c   1.000
_cell.angle_alpha   90.00
_cell.angle_beta   90.00
_cell.angle_gamma   90.00
#
_symmetry.space_group_name_H-M   'P 1'
#
loop_
_entity.id
_entity.type
_entity.pdbx_description
1 polymer ?
#
loop_
_entity_poly.entity_id
_entity_poly.type
_entity_poly.pdbx_seq_one_letter_code
_entity_poly.pdbx_strand_id
1 'polypeptide(L)'
;MCLEICKQYKVKKPTGKVGRYESGHARCQTCEIWIDHNGCILKDRTPATLDSLGWTCKCCNFRVRQKPRSLVYKEKLRDKKQSS
;
A
#
# COMPACT_ATOMS: atom_id res chain seq x y z
N MET A 1 -17.30 -5.44 2.55
CA MET A 1 -17.78 -4.27 3.32
C MET A 1 -16.60 -3.66 4.09
N CYS A 2 -16.52 -2.34 4.24
CA CYS A 2 -15.43 -1.67 4.98
C CYS A 2 -15.87 -1.43 6.42
N LEU A 3 -15.08 -1.87 7.40
CA LEU A 3 -15.33 -1.71 8.85
C LEU A 3 -14.78 -0.41 9.46
N GLU A 4 -14.32 0.53 8.63
CA GLU A 4 -13.73 1.84 9.01
C GLU A 4 -12.46 1.83 9.90
N ILE A 5 -12.02 0.67 10.41
CA ILE A 5 -10.77 0.49 11.18
C ILE A 5 -9.55 1.04 10.45
N CYS A 6 -9.52 0.96 9.11
CA CYS A 6 -8.39 1.40 8.30
C CYS A 6 -8.24 2.94 8.21
N LYS A 7 -9.25 3.72 8.64
CA LYS A 7 -9.20 5.19 8.63
C LYS A 7 -8.12 5.75 9.57
N GLN A 8 -7.84 5.08 10.69
CA GLN A 8 -6.79 5.50 11.63
C GLN A 8 -5.38 5.38 11.03
N TYR A 9 -5.19 4.47 10.07
CA TYR A 9 -3.93 4.25 9.36
C TYR A 9 -3.88 4.98 8.02
N LYS A 10 -4.80 5.92 7.80
CA LYS A 10 -4.90 6.68 6.55
C LYS A 10 -3.69 7.59 6.42
N VAL A 11 -2.95 7.42 5.33
CA VAL A 11 -1.77 8.25 5.04
C VAL A 11 -2.14 9.42 4.13
N LYS A 12 -1.53 10.58 4.41
CA LYS A 12 -1.61 11.76 3.54
C LYS A 12 -0.76 11.55 2.29
N LYS A 13 -0.98 12.38 1.27
CA LYS A 13 -0.11 12.39 0.09
C LYS A 13 1.30 12.80 0.55
N PRO A 14 2.37 12.09 0.16
CA PRO A 14 3.73 12.51 0.49
C PRO A 14 4.00 13.90 -0.14
N THR A 15 4.63 14.80 0.62
CA THR A 15 4.83 16.22 0.26
C THR A 15 6.03 16.45 -0.66
N GLY A 16 6.61 15.39 -1.25
CA GLY A 16 7.81 15.46 -2.09
C GLY A 16 7.59 15.00 -3.54
N LYS A 17 8.68 14.94 -4.32
CA LYS A 17 8.71 14.36 -5.68
C LYS A 17 8.53 12.82 -5.70
N VAL A 18 8.44 12.20 -4.52
CA VAL A 18 8.35 10.75 -4.34
C VAL A 18 6.90 10.29 -4.50
N GLY A 19 6.65 9.30 -5.36
CA GLY A 19 5.31 8.74 -5.57
C GLY A 19 4.80 7.97 -4.35
N ARG A 20 3.47 7.84 -4.20
CA ARG A 20 2.87 7.09 -3.07
C ARG A 20 3.41 5.67 -2.91
N TYR A 21 3.60 4.96 -4.01
CA TYR A 21 4.14 3.60 -4.01
C TYR A 21 5.63 3.54 -3.65
N GLU A 22 6.38 4.60 -3.96
CA GLU A 22 7.80 4.73 -3.58
C GLU A 22 7.93 4.98 -2.08
N SER A 23 6.98 5.71 -1.49
CA SER A 23 6.89 5.91 -0.04
C SER A 23 6.36 4.70 0.74
N GLY A 24 6.13 3.55 0.09
CA GLY A 24 5.58 2.36 0.76
C GLY A 24 4.07 2.43 1.05
N HIS A 25 3.35 3.42 0.52
CA HIS A 25 1.91 3.50 0.71
C HIS A 25 1.16 2.53 -0.21
N ALA A 26 0.14 1.89 0.33
CA ALA A 26 -0.75 1.00 -0.41
C ALA A 26 -2.17 1.59 -0.52
N ARG A 27 -2.86 1.29 -1.63
CA ARG A 27 -4.27 1.68 -1.80
C ARG A 27 -5.19 0.49 -1.61
N CYS A 28 -6.09 0.58 -0.64
CA CYS A 28 -7.23 -0.34 -0.55
C CYS A 28 -8.26 0.06 -1.60
N GLN A 29 -8.65 -0.88 -2.48
CA GLN A 29 -9.70 -0.60 -3.46
C GLN A 29 -11.09 -0.61 -2.85
N THR A 30 -11.33 -1.48 -1.88
CA THR A 30 -12.64 -1.67 -1.25
C THR A 30 -13.01 -0.51 -0.33
N CYS A 31 -12.03 0.00 0.43
CA CYS A 31 -12.21 1.16 1.31
C CYS A 31 -11.77 2.47 0.65
N GLU A 32 -11.27 2.41 -0.59
CA GLU A 32 -10.79 3.54 -1.41
C GLU A 32 -9.75 4.49 -0.79
N ILE A 33 -9.15 4.11 0.34
CA ILE A 33 -8.15 4.90 1.05
C ILE A 33 -6.72 4.44 0.79
N TRP A 34 -5.79 5.36 1.03
CA TRP A 34 -4.37 5.07 1.11
C TRP A 34 -3.99 4.79 2.56
N ILE A 35 -3.30 3.68 2.77
CA ILE A 35 -2.85 3.21 4.09
C ILE A 35 -1.40 2.75 4.03
N ASP A 36 -0.77 2.73 5.19
CA ASP A 36 0.58 2.19 5.37
C ASP A 36 0.56 0.69 5.73
N HIS A 37 1.75 0.09 5.89
CA HIS A 37 1.92 -1.29 6.34
C HIS A 37 1.20 -1.55 7.68
N ASN A 38 1.14 -0.55 8.57
CA ASN A 38 0.42 -0.60 9.84
C ASN A 38 -1.08 -0.91 9.69
N GLY A 39 -1.71 -0.46 8.60
CA GLY A 39 -3.12 -0.72 8.28
C GLY A 39 -3.34 -2.07 7.58
N CYS A 40 -2.29 -2.85 7.39
CA CYS A 40 -2.27 -4.07 6.61
C CYS A 40 -1.82 -5.29 7.42
N ILE A 41 -2.26 -6.46 6.96
CA ILE A 41 -1.87 -7.78 7.43
C ILE A 41 -1.45 -8.64 6.24
N LEU A 42 -0.73 -9.71 6.53
CA LEU A 42 -0.42 -10.77 5.58
C LEU A 42 -1.51 -11.84 5.57
N LYS A 43 -1.35 -12.83 4.70
CA LYS A 43 -2.31 -13.94 4.54
C LYS A 43 -2.51 -14.70 5.85
N ASP A 44 -1.47 -14.81 6.67
CA ASP A 44 -1.47 -15.51 7.96
C ASP A 44 -1.97 -14.64 9.12
N ARG A 45 -2.61 -13.49 8.82
CA ARG A 45 -3.08 -12.47 9.78
C ARG A 45 -1.98 -11.82 10.63
N THR A 46 -0.71 -12.09 10.31
CA THR A 46 0.42 -11.39 10.90
C THR A 46 0.47 -9.93 10.41
N PRO A 47 0.98 -8.99 11.21
CA PRO A 47 1.12 -7.60 10.81
C PRO A 47 2.03 -7.49 9.58
N ALA A 48 1.62 -6.67 8.61
CA ALA A 48 2.46 -6.38 7.46
C ALA A 48 3.66 -5.50 7.86
N THR A 49 4.82 -5.80 7.32
CA THR A 49 6.03 -4.97 7.40
C THR A 49 6.28 -4.25 6.07
N LEU A 50 7.09 -3.18 6.08
CA LEU A 50 7.39 -2.39 4.87
C LEU A 50 7.91 -3.24 3.70
N ASP A 51 8.73 -4.25 4.00
CA ASP A 51 9.35 -5.13 2.99
C ASP A 51 8.48 -6.33 2.60
N SER A 52 7.42 -6.60 3.36
CA SER A 52 6.56 -7.74 3.09
C SER A 52 5.66 -7.52 1.87
N LEU A 53 5.45 -8.58 1.09
CA LEU A 53 4.60 -8.54 -0.11
C LEU A 53 3.23 -9.16 0.19
N GLY A 54 2.20 -8.70 -0.53
CA GLY A 54 0.87 -9.31 -0.42
C GLY A 54 0.03 -8.75 0.73
N TRP A 55 0.17 -7.46 1.02
CA TRP A 55 -0.64 -6.80 2.04
C TRP A 55 -2.13 -6.92 1.75
N THR A 56 -2.84 -7.09 2.84
CA THR A 56 -4.29 -7.20 2.91
C THR A 56 -4.77 -6.19 3.92
N CYS A 57 -5.83 -5.44 3.61
CA CYS A 57 -6.32 -4.41 4.52
C CYS A 57 -6.91 -5.08 5.78
N LYS A 58 -6.46 -4.66 6.97
CA LYS A 58 -7.00 -5.14 8.27
C LYS A 58 -8.51 -4.94 8.43
N CYS A 59 -9.06 -3.98 7.69
CA CYS A 59 -10.43 -3.54 7.84
C CYS A 59 -11.43 -4.31 6.98
N CYS A 60 -11.06 -4.66 5.75
CA CYS A 60 -11.96 -5.32 4.82
C CYS A 60 -11.44 -6.69 4.36
N ASN A 61 -10.26 -7.09 4.80
CA ASN A 61 -9.55 -8.31 4.40
C ASN A 61 -9.38 -8.49 2.89
N PHE A 62 -9.48 -7.41 2.12
CA PHE A 62 -9.16 -7.41 0.70
C PHE A 62 -7.71 -7.01 0.44
N ARG A 63 -7.11 -7.62 -0.57
CA ARG A 63 -5.74 -7.36 -1.01
C ARG A 63 -5.59 -5.90 -1.45
N VAL A 64 -4.63 -5.20 -0.88
CA VAL A 64 -4.34 -3.81 -1.25
C VAL A 64 -3.36 -3.73 -2.41
N ARG A 65 -3.43 -2.62 -3.16
CA ARG A 65 -2.52 -2.35 -4.26
C ARG A 65 -1.28 -1.65 -3.72
N GLN A 66 -0.16 -2.37 -3.71
CA GLN A 66 1.18 -1.81 -3.43
C GLN A 66 1.92 -1.38 -4.70
N LYS A 67 1.39 -1.69 -5.89
CA LYS A 67 2.01 -1.36 -7.18
C LYS A 67 1.03 -0.59 -8.06
N PRO A 68 1.51 0.33 -8.91
CA PRO A 68 0.68 1.01 -9.90
C PRO A 68 0.09 0.02 -10.90
N ARG A 69 -1.06 0.37 -11.48
CA ARG A 69 -1.79 -0.50 -12.43
C ARG A 69 -1.08 -0.58 -13.78
N SER A 70 -0.59 0.55 -14.27
CA SER A 70 0.06 0.69 -15.58
C SER A 70 1.44 0.04 -15.60
N LEU A 71 1.74 -0.70 -16.68
CA LEU A 71 3.03 -1.34 -16.93
C LEU A 71 4.17 -0.30 -16.95
N VAL A 72 3.96 0.84 -17.61
CA VAL A 72 4.92 1.95 -17.69
C VAL A 72 5.34 2.44 -16.30
N TYR A 73 4.37 2.60 -15.39
CA TYR A 73 4.67 3.07 -14.02
C TYR A 73 5.22 1.96 -13.12
N LYS A 74 4.93 0.68 -13.40
CA LYS A 74 5.59 -0.45 -12.72
C LYS A 74 7.06 -0.53 -13.11
N GLU A 75 7.38 -0.26 -14.37
CA GLU A 75 8.75 -0.23 -14.87
C GLU A 75 9.54 0.92 -14.26
N LYS A 76 9.01 2.16 -14.28
CA LYS A 76 9.61 3.31 -13.58
C LYS A 76 9.84 3.06 -12.09
N LEU A 77 8.95 2.33 -11.42
CA LEU A 77 9.11 1.98 -10.01
C LEU A 77 10.23 0.94 -9.79
N ARG A 78 10.44 0.02 -10.74
CA ARG A 78 11.54 -0.95 -10.70
C ARG A 78 12.88 -0.28 -10.98
N ASP A 79 12.92 0.57 -12.00
CA ASP A 79 14.10 1.33 -12.41
C ASP A 79 14.63 2.18 -11.23
N LYS A 80 13.74 2.93 -10.57
CA LYS A 80 14.07 3.70 -9.36
C LYS A 80 14.55 2.85 -8.17
N LYS A 81 14.15 1.58 -8.07
CA LYS A 81 14.62 0.67 -7.00
C LYS A 81 16.00 0.06 -7.30
N GLN A 82 16.46 0.10 -8.55
CA GLN A 82 17.77 -0.40 -8.97
C GLN A 82 18.86 0.68 -8.96
N SER A 83 18.50 1.97 -8.88
CA SER A 83 19.44 3.10 -8.87
C SER A 83 19.89 3.56 -7.47
N SER A 84 19.71 2.74 -6.42
CA SER A 84 20.19 3.03 -5.06
C SER A 84 21.12 1.93 -4.57
#